data_AF-A0A2X0UGH2-F1
#
_entry.id   AF-A0A2X0UGH2-F1
#
_cell.length_a   1.000
_cell.length_b   1.000
_cell.length_c   1.000
_cell.angle_alpha   90.00
_cell.angle_beta   90.00
_cell.angle_gamma   90.00
#
_symmetry.space_group_name_H-M   'P 1'
#
loop_
_entity.id
_entity.type
_entity.pdbx_description
1 polymer ?
#
loop_
_entity_poly.entity_id
_entity_poly.type
_entity_poly.pdbx_seq_one_letter_code
_entity_poly.pdbx_strand_id
1 'polypeptide(L)'
;MGANNREGTHSIRSRVGLLAAALVIVATACGCQQTTPAAEGPWAADIEQARNEWASNEFVQSVLADSAISEAELQDMRQRVLNCLTDKGVTGASFGPSGTLSVPDQPVGSSISEDQQQEFVSACSIDAGQPIIEALEFDMRVNPEHRDINELYTQCLIRNKAVEPSFTAQELARARESGTPLASTLPFIDPAQGPDILQQCLEDPSK
;
A
#
# COMPACT_ATOMS: atom_id res chain seq x y z
N MET A 1 -7.10 -5.23 93.45
CA MET A 1 -8.26 -4.31 93.28
C MET A 1 -8.51 -4.26 91.78
N GLY A 2 -9.68 -4.65 91.22
CA GLY A 2 -11.04 -4.49 91.73
C GLY A 2 -11.59 -3.14 91.22
N ALA A 3 -12.75 -3.03 90.54
CA ALA A 3 -13.84 -4.01 90.37
C ALA A 3 -14.63 -3.81 89.06
N ASN A 4 -15.58 -4.73 88.81
CA ASN A 4 -16.55 -4.74 87.70
C ASN A 4 -17.72 -3.74 87.88
N ASN A 5 -18.30 -3.35 86.75
CA ASN A 5 -19.72 -3.04 86.43
C ASN A 5 -20.75 -2.69 87.54
N ARG A 6 -21.56 -1.65 87.25
CA ARG A 6 -23.05 -1.67 87.21
C ARG A 6 -23.54 -0.37 86.54
N GLU A 7 -24.29 -0.38 85.42
CA GLU A 7 -25.70 -0.79 85.15
C GLU A 7 -26.78 0.25 85.53
N GLY A 8 -27.70 0.49 84.59
CA GLY A 8 -28.88 1.35 84.71
C GLY A 8 -29.29 1.97 83.35
N THR A 9 -29.85 1.22 82.38
CA THR A 9 -31.30 0.99 82.15
C THR A 9 -32.13 2.27 81.92
N HIS A 10 -33.09 2.38 80.98
CA HIS A 10 -33.73 1.41 80.06
C HIS A 10 -34.39 2.13 78.85
N SER A 11 -34.79 1.34 77.84
CA SER A 11 -35.91 1.58 76.88
C SER A 11 -35.68 2.50 75.65
N ILE A 12 -36.30 2.27 74.47
CA ILE A 12 -36.82 1.02 73.84
C ILE A 12 -37.08 1.22 72.31
N ARG A 13 -36.68 0.25 71.43
CA ARG A 13 -37.16 -0.01 70.04
C ARG A 13 -37.00 1.14 68.97
N SER A 14 -36.94 0.92 67.65
CA SER A 14 -36.91 -0.29 66.80
C SER A 14 -36.30 0.00 65.41
N ARG A 15 -35.47 -0.93 64.91
CA ARG A 15 -35.37 -1.42 63.52
C ARG A 15 -34.91 -0.53 62.33
N VAL A 16 -33.79 -1.00 61.76
CA VAL A 16 -33.58 -1.40 60.34
C VAL A 16 -33.49 -0.30 59.28
N GLY A 17 -32.35 -0.27 58.57
CA GLY A 17 -32.18 0.54 57.35
C GLY A 17 -30.74 0.65 56.84
N LEU A 18 -29.95 -0.43 56.83
CA LEU A 18 -28.66 -0.42 56.10
C LEU A 18 -28.93 -0.39 54.59
N LEU A 19 -28.55 0.69 53.92
CA LEU A 19 -28.43 0.76 52.46
C LEU A 19 -27.05 1.32 52.11
N ALA A 20 -26.06 0.42 52.06
CA ALA A 20 -24.76 0.72 51.48
C ALA A 20 -24.90 0.75 49.95
N ALA A 21 -24.95 1.95 49.36
CA ALA A 21 -24.96 2.12 47.92
C ALA A 21 -23.57 1.83 47.34
N ALA A 22 -23.33 0.58 46.94
CA ALA A 22 -22.15 0.21 46.19
C ALA A 22 -22.24 0.79 44.76
N LEU A 23 -21.61 1.93 44.53
CA LEU A 23 -21.40 2.50 43.19
C LEU A 23 -20.40 1.64 42.42
N VAL A 24 -20.92 0.61 41.75
CA VAL A 24 -20.16 -0.13 40.74
C VAL A 24 -20.02 0.77 39.52
N ILE A 25 -18.86 1.43 39.40
CA ILE A 25 -18.47 2.13 38.18
C ILE A 25 -18.18 1.05 37.12
N VAL A 26 -19.19 0.72 36.33
CA VAL A 26 -19.01 -0.10 35.12
C VAL A 26 -18.25 0.77 34.12
N ALA A 27 -16.94 0.60 34.07
CA ALA A 27 -16.12 1.13 32.99
C ALA A 27 -16.44 0.33 31.72
N THR A 28 -17.50 0.73 31.00
CA THR A 28 -17.71 0.34 29.61
C THR A 28 -16.56 0.89 28.79
N ALA A 29 -15.50 0.09 28.67
CA ALA A 29 -14.52 0.25 27.61
C ALA A 29 -15.28 0.15 26.29
N CYS A 30 -15.61 1.30 25.71
CA CYS A 30 -16.04 1.38 24.33
C CYS A 30 -14.80 1.04 23.51
N GLY A 31 -14.62 -0.26 23.27
CA GLY A 31 -13.65 -0.75 22.31
C GLY A 31 -14.10 -0.26 20.95
N CYS A 32 -13.59 0.90 20.53
CA CYS A 32 -13.54 1.26 19.14
C CYS A 32 -12.73 0.16 18.46
N GLN A 33 -13.43 -0.83 17.90
CA GLN A 33 -12.91 -1.57 16.77
C GLN A 33 -12.54 -0.49 15.76
N GLN A 34 -11.24 -0.28 15.56
CA GLN A 34 -10.74 0.61 14.53
C GLN A 34 -10.95 -0.12 13.20
N THR A 35 -12.20 -0.13 12.75
CA THR A 35 -12.55 -0.53 11.40
C THR A 35 -11.82 0.43 10.47
N THR A 36 -10.97 -0.09 9.59
CA THR A 36 -10.40 0.70 8.50
C THR A 36 -11.54 1.41 7.77
N PRO A 37 -11.45 2.73 7.50
CA PRO A 37 -12.45 3.43 6.70
C PRO A 37 -12.64 2.71 5.37
N ALA A 38 -13.88 2.61 4.88
CA ALA A 38 -14.12 2.12 3.52
C ALA A 38 -13.35 2.98 2.52
N ALA A 39 -12.78 2.37 1.48
CA ALA A 39 -12.04 3.13 0.49
C ALA A 39 -12.93 4.16 -0.23
N GLU A 40 -12.36 5.31 -0.56
CA GLU A 40 -13.05 6.45 -1.16
C GLU A 40 -12.46 6.81 -2.54
N GLY A 41 -13.23 7.54 -3.35
CA GLY A 41 -12.79 8.04 -4.67
C GLY A 41 -12.88 7.03 -5.83
N PRO A 42 -12.38 7.40 -7.03
CA PRO A 42 -12.50 6.59 -8.25
C PRO A 42 -11.81 5.22 -8.19
N TRP A 43 -10.78 5.11 -7.36
CA TRP A 43 -9.93 3.91 -7.15
C TRP A 43 -10.37 3.04 -5.97
N ALA A 44 -11.53 3.32 -5.34
CA ALA A 44 -11.97 2.63 -4.13
C ALA A 44 -12.08 1.10 -4.31
N ALA A 45 -12.50 0.62 -5.48
CA ALA A 45 -12.65 -0.82 -5.74
C ALA A 45 -11.30 -1.55 -5.73
N ASP A 46 -10.30 -0.97 -6.38
CA ASP A 46 -8.94 -1.49 -6.53
C ASP A 46 -8.18 -1.42 -5.20
N ILE A 47 -8.41 -0.37 -4.41
CA ILE A 47 -7.89 -0.22 -3.06
C ILE A 47 -8.50 -1.28 -2.12
N GLU A 48 -9.81 -1.54 -2.19
CA GLU A 48 -10.42 -2.66 -1.44
C GLU A 48 -9.91 -4.01 -1.93
N GLN A 49 -9.72 -4.23 -3.24
CA GLN A 49 -9.12 -5.45 -3.75
C GLN A 49 -7.70 -5.65 -3.20
N ALA A 50 -6.85 -4.62 -3.26
CA ALA A 50 -5.50 -4.65 -2.72
C ALA A 50 -5.48 -4.92 -1.22
N ARG A 51 -6.36 -4.27 -0.43
CA ARG A 51 -6.53 -4.55 1.01
C ARG A 51 -6.92 -6.01 1.27
N ASN A 52 -7.75 -6.64 0.43
CA ASN A 52 -8.13 -8.04 0.57
C ASN A 52 -6.99 -9.00 0.18
N GLU A 53 -6.29 -8.74 -0.93
CA GLU A 53 -5.14 -9.55 -1.37
C GLU A 53 -3.97 -9.49 -0.37
N TRP A 54 -3.77 -8.33 0.26
CA TRP A 54 -2.70 -8.04 1.21
C TRP A 54 -3.19 -7.99 2.67
N ALA A 55 -4.27 -8.71 3.00
CA ALA A 55 -4.92 -8.67 4.31
C ALA A 55 -4.00 -9.02 5.50
N SER A 56 -2.93 -9.78 5.26
CA SER A 56 -1.93 -10.14 6.27
C SER A 56 -0.74 -9.17 6.38
N ASN A 57 -0.64 -8.17 5.50
CA ASN A 57 0.45 -7.19 5.51
C ASN A 57 -0.03 -5.88 6.15
N GLU A 58 0.19 -5.74 7.46
CA GLU A 58 -0.21 -4.57 8.26
C GLU A 58 0.31 -3.24 7.69
N PHE A 59 1.47 -3.24 7.03
CA PHE A 59 2.00 -2.03 6.41
C PHE A 59 1.19 -1.63 5.17
N VAL A 60 0.89 -2.57 4.27
CA VAL A 60 -0.01 -2.31 3.12
C VAL A 60 -1.40 -1.86 3.60
N GLN A 61 -1.94 -2.46 4.66
CA GLN A 61 -3.20 -2.00 5.26
C GLN A 61 -3.12 -0.55 5.77
N SER A 62 -1.98 -0.14 6.34
CA SER A 62 -1.79 1.24 6.80
C SER A 62 -1.64 2.24 5.67
N VAL A 63 -0.87 1.91 4.62
CA VAL A 63 -0.66 2.78 3.44
C VAL A 63 -1.96 2.96 2.64
N LEU A 64 -2.80 1.94 2.56
CA LEU A 64 -4.08 2.02 1.85
C LEU A 64 -5.23 2.58 2.70
N ALA A 65 -4.98 3.02 3.95
CA ALA A 65 -6.04 3.28 4.92
C ALA A 65 -6.88 4.54 4.63
N ASP A 66 -6.28 5.60 4.08
CA ASP A 66 -6.96 6.88 3.78
C ASP A 66 -7.36 7.05 2.30
N SER A 67 -7.14 6.01 1.50
CA SER A 67 -7.39 5.96 0.04
C SER A 67 -6.49 6.87 -0.81
N ALA A 68 -5.38 7.35 -0.27
CA ALA A 68 -4.29 7.95 -1.00
C ALA A 68 -2.99 7.14 -0.79
N ILE A 69 -1.95 7.42 -1.57
CA ILE A 69 -0.59 6.94 -1.30
C ILE A 69 0.32 8.16 -1.35
N SER A 70 0.93 8.50 -0.22
CA SER A 70 1.81 9.65 -0.10
C SER A 70 3.27 9.33 -0.43
N GLU A 71 4.04 10.35 -0.82
CA GLU A 71 5.50 10.22 -1.02
C GLU A 71 6.21 9.69 0.23
N ALA A 72 5.70 10.02 1.44
CA ALA A 72 6.24 9.52 2.70
C ALA A 72 6.06 7.99 2.84
N GLU A 73 4.90 7.47 2.46
CA GLU A 73 4.62 6.03 2.49
C GLU A 73 5.43 5.27 1.43
N LEU A 74 5.67 5.88 0.27
CA LEU A 74 6.63 5.36 -0.72
C LEU A 74 8.05 5.30 -0.13
N GLN A 75 8.50 6.34 0.60
CA GLN A 75 9.83 6.30 1.23
C GLN A 75 9.90 5.24 2.34
N ASP A 76 8.87 5.10 3.16
CA ASP A 76 8.81 4.07 4.22
C ASP A 76 8.81 2.66 3.63
N MET A 77 8.08 2.45 2.52
CA MET A 77 8.10 1.20 1.75
C MET A 77 9.51 0.92 1.22
N ARG A 78 10.14 1.89 0.55
CA ARG A 78 11.51 1.77 0.02
C ARG A 78 12.51 1.45 1.12
N GLN A 79 12.41 2.12 2.27
CA GLN A 79 13.27 1.86 3.42
C GLN A 79 13.07 0.46 4.00
N ARG A 80 11.85 -0.10 3.99
CA ARG A 80 11.60 -1.50 4.37
C ARG A 80 12.31 -2.49 3.45
N VAL A 81 12.27 -2.25 2.13
CA VAL A 81 13.02 -3.08 1.14
C VAL A 81 14.52 -3.03 1.43
N LEU A 82 15.09 -1.83 1.62
CA LEU A 82 16.53 -1.67 1.91
C LEU A 82 16.95 -2.32 3.24
N ASN A 83 16.12 -2.21 4.28
CA ASN A 83 16.37 -2.84 5.57
C ASN A 83 16.36 -4.37 5.44
N CYS A 84 15.33 -4.93 4.80
CA CYS A 84 15.21 -6.38 4.56
C CYS A 84 16.40 -6.93 3.75
N LEU A 85 16.86 -6.22 2.72
CA LEU A 85 18.03 -6.60 1.95
C LEU A 85 19.30 -6.60 2.80
N THR A 86 19.48 -5.56 3.63
CA THR A 86 20.61 -5.43 4.56
C THR A 86 20.62 -6.58 5.59
N ASP A 87 19.46 -6.93 6.16
CA ASP A 87 19.31 -8.02 7.12
C ASP A 87 19.59 -9.40 6.50
N LYS A 88 19.33 -9.57 5.19
CA LYS A 88 19.71 -10.75 4.40
C LYS A 88 21.18 -10.73 3.92
N GLY A 89 21.94 -9.68 4.26
CA GLY A 89 23.35 -9.52 3.91
C GLY A 89 23.61 -8.94 2.51
N VAL A 90 22.58 -8.53 1.77
CA VAL A 90 22.72 -7.82 0.49
C VAL A 90 23.06 -6.37 0.78
N THR A 91 24.30 -5.97 0.45
CA THR A 91 24.82 -4.63 0.77
C THR A 91 24.87 -3.73 -0.46
N GLY A 92 24.79 -2.41 -0.22
CA GLY A 92 24.89 -1.39 -1.27
C GLY A 92 23.63 -1.15 -2.11
N ALA A 93 22.51 -1.82 -1.79
CA ALA A 93 21.22 -1.54 -2.42
C ALA A 93 20.77 -0.09 -2.16
N SER A 94 20.13 0.53 -3.15
CA SER A 94 19.63 1.91 -3.05
C SER A 94 18.49 2.16 -4.03
N PHE A 95 17.65 3.17 -3.75
CA PHE A 95 16.63 3.65 -4.67
C PHE A 95 17.13 4.91 -5.40
N GLY A 96 17.00 4.92 -6.73
CA GLY A 96 17.29 6.10 -7.54
C GLY A 96 16.18 7.17 -7.48
N PRO A 97 16.40 8.38 -8.02
CA PRO A 97 15.39 9.45 -8.03
C PRO A 97 14.07 9.10 -8.73
N SER A 98 14.08 8.10 -9.61
CA SER A 98 12.92 7.53 -10.30
C SER A 98 12.13 6.51 -9.47
N GLY A 99 12.56 6.20 -8.24
CA GLY A 99 12.03 5.06 -7.47
C GLY A 99 12.55 3.70 -7.93
N THR A 100 13.51 3.65 -8.87
CA THR A 100 14.09 2.38 -9.34
C THR A 100 15.06 1.80 -8.31
N LEU A 101 14.80 0.58 -7.83
CA LEU A 101 15.73 -0.17 -6.98
C LEU A 101 16.99 -0.55 -7.79
N SER A 102 18.15 -0.17 -7.28
CA SER A 102 19.47 -0.55 -7.78
C SER A 102 20.16 -1.44 -6.75
N VAL A 103 20.59 -2.63 -7.17
CA VAL A 103 21.29 -3.60 -6.32
C VAL A 103 22.62 -3.96 -6.98
N PRO A 104 23.77 -3.67 -6.36
CA PRO A 104 25.07 -3.97 -6.94
C PRO A 104 25.47 -5.44 -6.77
N ASP A 105 26.38 -5.90 -7.62
CA ASP A 105 27.08 -7.18 -7.45
C ASP A 105 27.67 -7.29 -6.04
N GLN A 106 27.52 -8.45 -5.40
CA GLN A 106 28.05 -8.63 -4.06
C GLN A 106 29.58 -8.79 -4.07
N PRO A 107 30.29 -8.36 -3.01
CA PRO A 107 31.74 -8.41 -2.95
C PRO A 107 32.31 -9.82 -3.19
N VAL A 108 33.49 -9.89 -3.83
CA VAL A 108 34.21 -11.15 -4.03
C VAL A 108 34.43 -11.85 -2.69
N GLY A 109 33.95 -13.09 -2.57
CA GLY A 109 33.96 -13.86 -1.31
C GLY A 109 32.66 -13.76 -0.49
N SER A 110 31.63 -13.08 -0.98
CA SER A 110 30.26 -13.17 -0.45
C SER A 110 29.77 -14.63 -0.45
N SER A 111 28.96 -14.98 0.56
CA SER A 111 28.25 -16.26 0.63
C SER A 111 26.92 -16.26 -0.12
N ILE A 112 26.51 -15.13 -0.68
CA ILE A 112 25.25 -14.94 -1.42
C ILE A 112 25.56 -15.11 -2.91
N SER A 113 24.92 -16.07 -3.58
CA SER A 113 24.95 -16.20 -5.04
C SER A 113 24.05 -15.17 -5.74
N GLU A 114 24.24 -14.97 -7.05
CA GLU A 114 23.36 -14.13 -7.87
C GLU A 114 21.89 -14.58 -7.79
N ASP A 115 21.62 -15.89 -7.88
CA ASP A 115 20.27 -16.46 -7.73
C ASP A 115 19.65 -16.15 -6.35
N GLN A 116 20.43 -16.30 -5.28
CA GLN A 116 19.98 -15.96 -3.91
C GLN A 116 19.75 -14.46 -3.75
N GLN A 117 20.57 -13.62 -4.38
CA GLN A 117 20.36 -12.18 -4.39
C GLN A 117 19.04 -11.82 -5.07
N GLN A 118 18.71 -12.43 -6.21
CA GLN A 118 17.43 -12.23 -6.90
C GLN A 118 16.24 -12.71 -6.06
N GLU A 119 16.35 -13.88 -5.43
CA GLU A 119 15.34 -14.38 -4.48
C GLU A 119 15.14 -13.40 -3.32
N PHE A 120 16.22 -12.87 -2.74
CA PHE A 120 16.16 -11.91 -1.63
C PHE A 120 15.56 -10.56 -2.06
N VAL A 121 15.86 -10.06 -3.26
CA VAL A 121 15.24 -8.87 -3.83
C VAL A 121 13.74 -9.08 -4.03
N SER A 122 13.34 -10.16 -4.69
CA SER A 122 11.93 -10.50 -4.90
C SER A 122 11.16 -10.59 -3.56
N ALA A 123 11.70 -11.36 -2.61
CA ALA A 123 11.10 -11.52 -1.29
C ALA A 123 11.00 -10.20 -0.52
N CYS A 124 12.06 -9.39 -0.46
CA CYS A 124 12.04 -8.12 0.26
C CYS A 124 11.10 -7.07 -0.36
N SER A 125 11.01 -7.02 -1.69
CA SER A 125 10.03 -6.17 -2.38
C SER A 125 8.60 -6.62 -2.09
N ILE A 126 8.32 -7.92 -2.14
CA ILE A 126 7.00 -8.49 -1.82
C ILE A 126 6.66 -8.22 -0.34
N ASP A 127 7.53 -8.55 0.61
CA ASP A 127 7.29 -8.37 2.05
C ASP A 127 7.03 -6.89 2.41
N ALA A 128 7.70 -5.95 1.72
CA ALA A 128 7.47 -4.51 1.89
C ALA A 128 6.17 -3.99 1.23
N GLY A 129 5.45 -4.82 0.45
CA GLY A 129 4.28 -4.40 -0.31
C GLY A 129 4.59 -3.60 -1.57
N GLN A 130 5.86 -3.56 -2.01
CA GLN A 130 6.30 -2.72 -3.13
C GLN A 130 5.47 -2.92 -4.41
N PRO A 131 5.17 -4.15 -4.88
CA PRO A 131 4.51 -4.34 -6.17
C PRO A 131 3.09 -3.75 -6.23
N ILE A 132 2.35 -3.75 -5.11
CA ILE A 132 0.98 -3.21 -5.07
C ILE A 132 0.96 -1.72 -4.77
N ILE A 133 1.85 -1.24 -3.88
CA ILE A 133 1.94 0.18 -3.51
C ILE A 133 2.43 1.02 -4.70
N GLU A 134 3.50 0.61 -5.39
CA GLU A 134 4.02 1.39 -6.53
C GLU A 134 3.10 1.29 -7.76
N ALA A 135 2.39 0.18 -7.98
CA ALA A 135 1.41 0.08 -9.05
C ALA A 135 0.20 1.00 -8.81
N LEU A 136 -0.40 0.96 -7.62
CA LEU A 136 -1.53 1.84 -7.28
C LEU A 136 -1.12 3.31 -7.28
N GLU A 137 0.04 3.68 -6.73
CA GLU A 137 0.54 5.06 -6.81
C GLU A 137 0.65 5.53 -8.25
N PHE A 138 1.28 4.71 -9.08
CA PHE A 138 1.52 5.02 -10.47
C PHE A 138 0.20 5.26 -11.20
N ASP A 139 -0.71 4.29 -11.12
CA ASP A 139 -2.00 4.32 -11.80
C ASP A 139 -2.89 5.46 -11.29
N MET A 140 -2.94 5.70 -9.97
CA MET A 140 -3.69 6.83 -9.38
C MET A 140 -3.11 8.19 -9.80
N ARG A 141 -1.79 8.32 -9.91
CA ARG A 141 -1.13 9.56 -10.34
C ARG A 141 -1.34 9.87 -11.82
N VAL A 142 -1.28 8.86 -12.70
CA VAL A 142 -1.45 9.06 -14.15
C VAL A 142 -2.91 9.03 -14.62
N ASN A 143 -3.80 8.43 -13.83
CA ASN A 143 -5.21 8.25 -14.14
C ASN A 143 -6.10 8.50 -12.90
N PRO A 144 -6.12 9.72 -12.34
CA PRO A 144 -6.82 10.03 -11.08
C PRO A 144 -8.34 9.79 -11.16
N GLU A 145 -8.93 9.88 -12.35
CA GLU A 145 -10.36 9.67 -12.60
C GLU A 145 -10.73 8.19 -12.90
N HIS A 146 -9.77 7.26 -12.78
CA HIS A 146 -9.91 5.82 -13.06
C HIS A 146 -10.64 5.50 -14.38
N ARG A 147 -10.19 6.15 -15.47
CA ARG A 147 -10.67 5.92 -16.84
C ARG A 147 -10.03 4.67 -17.46
N ASP A 148 -10.53 4.22 -18.62
CA ASP A 148 -9.85 3.18 -19.41
C ASP A 148 -8.45 3.64 -19.80
N ILE A 149 -7.44 2.99 -19.23
CA ILE A 149 -6.04 3.33 -19.44
C ILE A 149 -5.60 3.15 -20.91
N ASN A 150 -6.24 2.25 -21.66
CA ASN A 150 -5.96 2.07 -23.09
C ASN A 150 -6.52 3.24 -23.91
N GLU A 151 -7.64 3.85 -23.50
CA GLU A 151 -8.10 5.10 -24.11
C GLU A 151 -7.09 6.23 -23.87
N LEU A 152 -6.56 6.35 -22.66
CA LEU A 152 -5.58 7.39 -22.30
C LEU A 152 -4.27 7.23 -23.09
N TYR A 153 -3.70 6.02 -23.13
CA TYR A 153 -2.51 5.74 -23.94
C TYR A 153 -2.77 5.95 -25.44
N THR A 154 -3.90 5.50 -25.99
CA THR A 154 -4.25 5.74 -27.40
C THR A 154 -4.40 7.23 -27.71
N GLN A 155 -5.04 8.01 -26.83
CA GLN A 155 -5.17 9.47 -26.98
C GLN A 155 -3.80 10.16 -26.97
N CYS A 156 -2.89 9.74 -26.09
CA CYS A 156 -1.51 10.25 -26.06
C CYS A 156 -0.72 9.90 -27.33
N LEU A 157 -0.78 8.64 -27.79
CA LEU A 157 -0.09 8.18 -29.00
C LEU A 157 -0.56 8.94 -30.26
N ILE A 158 -1.86 9.21 -30.38
CA ILE A 158 -2.43 9.99 -31.49
C ILE A 158 -2.04 11.47 -31.38
N ARG A 159 -2.14 12.07 -30.19
CA ARG A 159 -1.75 13.48 -29.95
C ARG A 159 -0.29 13.73 -30.33
N ASN A 160 0.60 12.82 -29.95
CA ASN A 160 2.03 12.89 -30.24
C ASN A 160 2.41 12.30 -31.62
N LYS A 161 1.43 11.89 -32.44
CA LYS A 161 1.60 11.37 -33.81
C LYS A 161 2.49 10.12 -33.92
N ALA A 162 2.52 9.29 -32.87
CA ALA A 162 3.16 7.98 -32.94
C ALA A 162 2.39 7.04 -33.85
N VAL A 163 1.05 7.11 -33.84
CA VAL A 163 0.14 6.23 -34.59
C VAL A 163 -0.91 7.04 -35.36
N GLU A 164 -1.52 6.43 -36.36
CA GLU A 164 -2.58 7.06 -37.16
C GLU A 164 -3.82 7.43 -36.32
N PRO A 165 -4.55 8.52 -36.64
CA PRO A 165 -5.75 8.94 -35.89
C PRO A 165 -6.91 7.93 -35.89
N SER A 166 -6.85 6.90 -36.74
CA SER A 166 -7.80 5.78 -36.75
C SER A 166 -7.46 4.65 -35.77
N PHE A 167 -6.29 4.69 -35.11
CA PHE A 167 -5.87 3.69 -34.14
C PHE A 167 -6.77 3.74 -32.89
N THR A 168 -7.10 2.57 -32.35
CA THR A 168 -8.13 2.42 -31.30
C THR A 168 -7.59 1.84 -30.01
N ALA A 169 -8.24 2.16 -28.88
CA ALA A 169 -7.96 1.55 -27.57
C ALA A 169 -8.05 0.01 -27.61
N GLN A 170 -8.94 -0.54 -28.46
CA GLN A 170 -9.09 -1.99 -28.63
C GLN A 170 -7.93 -2.63 -29.40
N GLU A 171 -7.28 -1.90 -30.32
CA GLU A 171 -6.05 -2.37 -30.96
C GLU A 171 -4.88 -2.33 -29.99
N LEU A 172 -4.79 -1.30 -29.13
CA LEU A 172 -3.80 -1.25 -28.06
C LEU A 172 -3.99 -2.37 -27.04
N ALA A 173 -5.22 -2.64 -26.60
CA ALA A 173 -5.54 -3.74 -25.68
C ALA A 173 -5.08 -5.09 -26.26
N ARG A 174 -5.44 -5.39 -27.52
CA ARG A 174 -4.97 -6.60 -28.23
C ARG A 174 -3.44 -6.67 -28.34
N ALA A 175 -2.77 -5.54 -28.56
CA ALA A 175 -1.31 -5.50 -28.61
C ALA A 175 -0.69 -5.83 -27.24
N ARG A 176 -1.24 -5.30 -26.14
CA ARG A 176 -0.80 -5.61 -24.77
C ARG A 176 -1.03 -7.08 -24.39
N GLU A 177 -2.18 -7.63 -24.77
CA GLU A 177 -2.55 -9.04 -24.54
C GLU A 177 -1.70 -10.03 -25.36
N SER A 178 -1.04 -9.59 -26.43
CA SER A 178 -0.27 -10.45 -27.33
C SER A 178 1.02 -11.04 -26.74
N GLY A 179 1.49 -10.52 -25.60
CA GLY A 179 2.79 -10.85 -25.02
C GLY A 179 4.02 -10.42 -25.85
N THR A 180 3.81 -9.72 -26.97
CA THR A 180 4.88 -9.17 -27.80
C THR A 180 5.19 -7.73 -27.35
N PRO A 181 6.47 -7.29 -27.33
CA PRO A 181 6.81 -5.91 -26.97
C PRO A 181 6.06 -4.90 -27.84
N LEU A 182 5.32 -3.98 -27.20
CA LEU A 182 4.51 -2.96 -27.90
C LEU A 182 5.32 -2.16 -28.92
N ALA A 183 6.59 -1.86 -28.62
CA ALA A 183 7.52 -1.18 -29.53
C ALA A 183 7.77 -1.92 -30.86
N SER A 184 7.45 -3.22 -30.93
CA SER A 184 7.53 -4.06 -32.13
C SER A 184 6.16 -4.45 -32.71
N THR A 185 5.06 -4.13 -32.03
CA THR A 185 3.69 -4.53 -32.40
C THR A 185 2.83 -3.36 -32.87
N LEU A 186 3.05 -2.16 -32.35
CA LEU A 186 2.23 -1.00 -32.69
C LEU A 186 2.52 -0.46 -34.10
N PRO A 187 1.49 -0.01 -34.84
CA PRO A 187 1.63 0.50 -36.20
C PRO A 187 2.14 1.95 -36.17
N PHE A 188 3.42 2.14 -35.85
CA PHE A 188 4.01 3.47 -35.77
C PHE A 188 4.13 4.14 -37.14
N ILE A 189 3.80 5.44 -37.20
CA ILE A 189 3.98 6.29 -38.38
C ILE A 189 5.48 6.44 -38.70
N ASP A 190 6.28 6.68 -37.66
CA ASP A 190 7.74 6.67 -37.74
C ASP A 190 8.31 5.57 -36.81
N PRO A 191 8.82 4.46 -37.35
CA PRO A 191 9.42 3.38 -36.56
C PRO A 191 10.64 3.80 -35.73
N ALA A 192 11.30 4.92 -36.04
CA ALA A 192 12.46 5.41 -35.30
C ALA A 192 12.09 6.29 -34.08
N GLN A 193 10.91 6.93 -34.09
CA GLN A 193 10.44 7.81 -33.01
C GLN A 193 9.28 7.23 -32.21
N GLY A 194 8.48 6.36 -32.83
CA GLY A 194 7.30 5.73 -32.21
C GLY A 194 7.57 5.02 -30.88
N PRO A 195 8.65 4.23 -30.72
CA PRO A 195 9.00 3.59 -29.45
C PRO A 195 9.24 4.58 -28.30
N ASP A 196 9.94 5.69 -28.56
CA ASP A 196 10.23 6.70 -27.54
C ASP A 196 8.95 7.44 -27.12
N ILE A 197 8.09 7.78 -28.09
CA ILE A 197 6.78 8.40 -27.83
C ILE A 197 5.85 7.43 -27.07
N LEU A 198 5.89 6.13 -27.41
CA LEU A 198 5.19 5.10 -26.65
C LEU A 198 5.64 5.09 -25.20
N GLN A 199 6.94 5.10 -24.93
CA GLN A 199 7.44 5.10 -23.56
C GLN A 199 7.01 6.38 -22.81
N GLN A 200 7.12 7.56 -23.42
CA GLN A 200 6.59 8.80 -22.83
C GLN A 200 5.09 8.69 -22.49
N CYS A 201 4.28 8.14 -23.40
CA CYS A 201 2.85 7.96 -23.17
C CYS A 201 2.53 6.92 -22.09
N LEU A 202 3.37 5.87 -21.94
CA LEU A 202 3.23 4.89 -20.87
C LEU A 202 3.64 5.46 -19.51
N GLU A 203 4.63 6.35 -19.45
CA GLU A 203 5.06 7.03 -18.21
C GLU A 203 4.09 8.13 -17.76
N ASP A 204 3.52 8.88 -18.71
CA ASP A 204 2.55 9.95 -18.45
C ASP A 204 1.64 10.21 -19.68
N PRO A 205 0.45 9.57 -19.75
CA PRO A 205 -0.51 9.78 -20.84
C PRO A 205 -1.12 11.18 -20.87
N SER A 206 -0.86 12.05 -19.87
CA SER A 206 -1.34 13.43 -19.91
C SER A 206 -0.51 14.32 -20.85
N LYS A 207 0.74 13.93 -21.19
CA LYS A 207 1.73 14.72 -21.94
C LYS A 207 1.64 14.63 -23.48
#